data_AF-A0A969ULP6-F1
#
_entry.id   AF-A0A969ULP6-F1
#
_cell.length_a   1.000
_cell.length_b   1.000
_cell.length_c   1.000
_cell.angle_alpha   90.00
_cell.angle_beta   90.00
_cell.angle_gamma   90.00
#
_symmetry.space_group_name_H-M   'P 1'
#
loop_
_entity.id
_entity.type
_entity.pdbx_description
1 polymer ?
#
loop_
_entity_poly.entity_id
_entity_poly.type
_entity_poly.pdbx_seq_one_letter_code
_entity_poly.pdbx_strand_id
1 'polypeptide(L)'
;MKAIAPPTKNPAEAADRLLGIIRRYVELLPHEQTNLSVVLYQTDSIKLPQAIVNKLSEELQDDREEVRCQVILRHRNGQKLAQLYEQMLESSEADPDAFIASEVSQDFMARLRISVMFNDVPATNPREGKFADLVFLQDAISRQAKVVWQSSPFDSETSEILTHSPARWARKRPSAKDELKSTVYLTCPKQPPVGQAYLDMVYSIVVGEDCPPGQHCLPARQISFQDETTKTTFDESHRLGEWVINYDDLLERRQLVNQGVKVIRYQQNRTDERNFLVSSDASLNVLKVLVRKRLEALNLALESDRIDKLVERLINDANVVSGDIVLRAAKCGRFASELMGVVLGKAQSRETWERRTQSVGTS
;
A
#
# COMPACT_ATOMS: atom_id res chain seq x y z
N MET A 1 -3.78 -20.26 -20.79
CA MET A 1 -3.96 -20.64 -19.38
C MET A 1 -4.47 -19.45 -18.60
N LYS A 2 -5.75 -19.47 -18.16
CA LYS A 2 -6.33 -18.45 -17.30
C LYS A 2 -5.64 -18.55 -15.93
N ALA A 3 -5.07 -17.45 -15.44
CA ALA A 3 -4.40 -17.40 -14.16
C ALA A 3 -5.31 -17.96 -13.05
N ILE A 4 -4.77 -18.88 -12.25
CA ILE A 4 -5.42 -19.39 -11.04
C ILE A 4 -5.71 -18.16 -10.16
N ALA A 5 -6.99 -17.85 -9.98
CA ALA A 5 -7.40 -16.76 -9.11
C ALA A 5 -6.92 -17.08 -7.67
N PRO A 6 -6.24 -16.14 -6.99
CA PRO A 6 -5.87 -16.34 -5.59
C PRO A 6 -7.14 -16.52 -4.74
N PRO A 7 -7.04 -17.27 -3.62
CA PRO A 7 -8.18 -17.74 -2.85
C PRO A 7 -8.94 -16.56 -2.21
N THR A 8 -10.27 -16.69 -2.21
CA THR A 8 -11.25 -15.95 -1.39
C THR A 8 -10.95 -14.46 -1.16
N LYS A 9 -11.37 -13.64 -2.14
CA LYS A 9 -11.66 -12.21 -1.94
C LYS A 9 -12.65 -12.08 -0.77
N ASN A 10 -12.19 -11.76 0.44
CA ASN A 10 -13.09 -11.37 1.51
C ASN A 10 -13.28 -9.84 1.44
N PRO A 11 -14.33 -9.35 0.74
CA PRO A 11 -14.55 -7.90 0.60
C PRO A 11 -14.83 -7.24 1.96
N ALA A 12 -15.36 -7.99 2.93
CA ALA A 12 -15.70 -7.47 4.25
C ALA A 12 -14.44 -7.07 5.03
N GLU A 13 -13.38 -7.88 4.99
CA GLU A 13 -12.12 -7.55 5.66
C GLU A 13 -11.43 -6.34 5.01
N ALA A 14 -11.46 -6.26 3.67
CA ALA A 14 -10.93 -5.10 2.95
C ALA A 14 -11.69 -3.82 3.33
N ALA A 15 -13.02 -3.90 3.45
CA ALA A 15 -13.86 -2.79 3.91
C ALA A 15 -13.54 -2.39 5.37
N ASP A 16 -13.36 -3.34 6.29
CA ASP A 16 -12.97 -3.03 7.69
C ASP A 16 -11.65 -2.28 7.77
N ARG A 17 -10.66 -2.72 6.99
CA ARG A 17 -9.36 -2.07 6.95
C ARG A 17 -9.44 -0.66 6.39
N LEU A 18 -10.28 -0.44 5.38
CA LEU A 18 -10.52 0.89 4.82
C LEU A 18 -11.20 1.81 5.85
N LEU A 19 -12.25 1.35 6.54
CA LEU A 19 -12.92 2.11 7.61
C LEU A 19 -11.95 2.50 8.72
N GLY A 20 -11.10 1.55 9.14
CA GLY A 20 -10.06 1.82 10.13
C GLY A 20 -9.01 2.84 9.67
N ILE A 21 -8.88 3.10 8.36
CA ILE A 21 -8.07 4.20 7.83
C ILE A 21 -8.87 5.49 7.72
N ILE A 22 -10.14 5.42 7.30
CA ILE A 22 -11.06 6.58 7.26
C ILE A 22 -11.16 7.23 8.63
N ARG A 23 -11.43 6.45 9.69
CA ARG A 23 -11.50 6.97 11.07
C ARG A 23 -10.22 7.70 11.47
N ARG A 24 -9.06 7.11 11.16
CA ARG A 24 -7.76 7.75 11.43
C ARG A 24 -7.55 9.02 10.60
N TYR A 25 -7.90 9.01 9.32
CA TYR A 25 -7.78 10.18 8.47
C TYR A 25 -8.61 11.35 9.02
N VAL A 26 -9.86 11.04 9.40
CA VAL A 26 -10.80 11.96 10.03
C VAL A 26 -10.30 12.48 11.38
N GLU A 27 -9.71 11.63 12.23
CA GLU A 27 -9.08 12.04 13.49
C GLU A 27 -7.93 13.04 13.27
N LEU A 28 -7.21 12.91 12.14
CA LEU A 28 -6.12 13.81 11.79
C LEU A 28 -6.56 15.11 11.15
N LEU A 29 -7.61 15.06 10.34
CA LEU A 29 -8.16 16.19 9.61
C LEU A 29 -9.67 16.29 9.87
N PRO A 30 -10.10 16.77 11.05
CA PRO A 30 -11.52 16.81 11.40
C PRO A 30 -12.37 17.68 10.47
N HIS A 31 -11.74 18.66 9.79
CA HIS A 31 -12.44 19.51 8.82
C HIS A 31 -12.85 18.77 7.55
N GLU A 32 -12.20 17.66 7.20
CA GLU A 32 -12.54 16.84 6.03
C GLU A 32 -13.76 15.93 6.30
N GLN A 33 -14.27 15.87 7.54
CA GLN A 33 -15.46 15.09 7.89
C GLN A 33 -16.70 15.49 7.08
N THR A 34 -16.82 16.76 6.71
CA THR A 34 -18.01 17.29 6.03
C THR A 34 -18.03 17.02 4.53
N ASN A 35 -16.91 16.57 3.95
CA ASN A 35 -16.79 16.31 2.52
C ASN A 35 -15.69 15.27 2.21
N LEU A 36 -15.73 14.12 2.88
CA LEU A 36 -14.74 13.06 2.67
C LEU A 36 -14.94 12.42 1.30
N SER A 37 -13.85 12.25 0.56
CA SER A 37 -13.88 11.66 -0.79
C SER A 37 -13.01 10.39 -0.87
N VAL A 38 -13.63 9.27 -1.24
CA VAL A 38 -12.99 7.95 -1.31
C VAL A 38 -13.11 7.39 -2.71
N VAL A 39 -12.00 7.21 -3.40
CA VAL A 39 -11.95 6.60 -4.74
C VAL A 39 -11.65 5.11 -4.64
N LEU A 40 -12.53 4.27 -5.19
CA LEU A 40 -12.28 2.85 -5.38
C LEU A 40 -11.71 2.64 -6.78
N TYR A 41 -10.40 2.39 -6.85
CA TYR A 41 -9.65 2.39 -8.10
C TYR A 41 -9.44 0.97 -8.65
N GLN A 42 -9.80 0.78 -9.93
CA GLN A 42 -9.72 -0.48 -10.68
C GLN A 42 -10.39 -1.65 -9.95
N THR A 43 -11.61 -1.46 -9.45
CA THR A 43 -12.35 -2.55 -8.83
C THR A 43 -12.92 -3.51 -9.88
N ASP A 44 -12.70 -4.82 -9.74
CA ASP A 44 -13.16 -5.83 -10.72
C ASP A 44 -14.52 -6.47 -10.37
N SER A 45 -15.05 -6.25 -9.15
CA SER A 45 -16.29 -6.89 -8.70
C SER A 45 -17.08 -5.99 -7.76
N ILE A 46 -18.41 -5.99 -7.90
CA ILE A 46 -19.34 -5.24 -7.04
C ILE A 46 -19.28 -5.60 -5.55
N LYS A 47 -18.83 -6.81 -5.21
CA LYS A 47 -18.78 -7.27 -3.82
C LYS A 47 -17.98 -6.34 -2.90
N LEU A 48 -16.90 -5.74 -3.41
CA LEU A 48 -16.08 -4.82 -2.61
C LEU A 48 -16.76 -3.45 -2.44
N PRO A 49 -17.17 -2.73 -3.50
CA PRO A 49 -17.87 -1.46 -3.35
C PRO A 49 -19.11 -1.58 -2.48
N GLN A 50 -19.90 -2.64 -2.67
CA GLN A 50 -21.09 -2.90 -1.86
C GLN A 50 -20.74 -3.13 -0.39
N ALA A 51 -19.73 -3.95 -0.08
CA ALA A 51 -19.29 -4.15 1.30
C ALA A 51 -18.77 -2.86 1.96
N ILE A 52 -18.09 -1.99 1.20
CA ILE A 52 -17.61 -0.69 1.69
C ILE A 52 -18.78 0.25 1.97
N VAL A 53 -19.73 0.33 1.04
CA VAL A 53 -20.91 1.20 1.13
C VAL A 53 -21.80 0.78 2.29
N ASN A 54 -22.07 -0.51 2.45
CA ASN A 54 -22.89 -1.02 3.55
C ASN A 54 -22.28 -0.67 4.90
N LYS A 55 -20.97 -0.92 5.08
CA LYS A 55 -20.31 -0.59 6.35
C LYS A 55 -20.15 0.90 6.58
N LEU A 56 -19.93 1.69 5.53
CA LEU A 56 -19.95 3.15 5.66
C LEU A 56 -21.34 3.64 6.05
N SER A 57 -22.41 3.08 5.47
CA SER A 57 -23.78 3.43 5.82
C SER A 57 -24.08 3.10 7.29
N GLU A 58 -23.68 1.91 7.77
CA GLU A 58 -23.79 1.53 9.19
C GLU A 58 -23.03 2.50 10.12
N GLU A 59 -21.79 2.84 9.80
CA GLU A 59 -20.99 3.81 10.58
C GLU A 59 -21.61 5.21 10.57
N LEU A 60 -22.13 5.62 9.41
CA LEU A 60 -22.80 6.90 9.24
C LEU A 60 -24.19 6.91 9.87
N GLN A 61 -24.80 5.80 10.24
CA GLN A 61 -26.09 5.83 10.96
C GLN A 61 -25.93 6.17 12.44
N ASP A 62 -24.73 6.07 13.01
CA ASP A 62 -24.49 6.47 14.40
C ASP A 62 -24.57 8.01 14.49
N ASP A 63 -25.59 8.52 15.18
CA ASP A 63 -26.02 9.94 15.23
C ASP A 63 -25.00 10.92 15.85
N ARG A 64 -23.78 10.46 16.14
CA ARG A 64 -22.76 11.23 16.88
C ARG A 64 -21.85 12.06 15.99
N GLU A 65 -21.74 11.77 14.69
CA GLU A 65 -20.81 12.47 13.79
C GLU A 65 -21.50 12.86 12.46
N GLU A 66 -21.49 14.15 12.10
CA GLU A 66 -21.96 14.66 10.79
C GLU A 66 -20.97 14.35 9.66
N VAL A 67 -20.47 13.11 9.59
CA VAL A 67 -19.60 12.69 8.50
C VAL A 67 -20.41 12.59 7.22
N ARG A 68 -19.89 13.16 6.14
CA ARG A 68 -20.42 13.03 4.79
C ARG A 68 -19.32 12.45 3.91
N CYS A 69 -19.65 11.36 3.22
CA CYS A 69 -18.71 10.60 2.43
C CYS A 69 -19.20 10.44 0.99
N GLN A 70 -18.33 10.72 0.03
CA GLN A 70 -18.52 10.43 -1.38
C GLN A 70 -17.62 9.28 -1.80
N VAL A 71 -18.22 8.18 -2.24
CA VAL A 71 -17.53 7.05 -2.85
C VAL A 71 -17.53 7.22 -4.37
N ILE A 72 -16.34 7.21 -4.96
CA ILE A 72 -16.12 7.42 -6.38
C ILE A 72 -15.58 6.12 -6.99
N LEU A 73 -16.33 5.52 -7.92
CA LEU A 73 -15.88 4.34 -8.65
C LEU A 73 -15.05 4.77 -9.86
N ARG A 74 -13.86 4.17 -10.02
CA ARG A 74 -13.01 4.38 -11.18
C ARG A 74 -12.49 3.07 -11.73
N HIS A 75 -12.61 2.87 -13.04
CA HIS A 75 -12.03 1.74 -13.74
C HIS A 75 -11.57 2.17 -15.14
N ARG A 76 -10.39 1.72 -15.59
CA ARG A 76 -9.82 2.12 -16.91
C ARG A 76 -10.67 1.68 -18.10
N ASN A 77 -11.31 0.52 -17.99
CA ASN A 77 -12.32 0.07 -18.94
C ASN A 77 -13.68 0.66 -18.57
N GLY A 78 -14.18 1.59 -19.39
CA GLY A 78 -15.47 2.25 -19.20
C GLY A 78 -16.69 1.33 -19.29
N GLN A 79 -16.65 0.26 -20.08
CA GLN A 79 -17.74 -0.72 -20.14
C GLN A 79 -17.88 -1.48 -18.81
N LYS A 80 -16.75 -1.91 -18.24
CA LYS A 80 -16.75 -2.52 -16.90
C LYS A 80 -17.22 -1.54 -15.83
N LEU A 81 -16.85 -0.27 -15.95
CA LEU A 81 -17.27 0.77 -15.01
C LEU A 81 -18.80 0.97 -15.03
N ALA A 82 -19.38 1.07 -16.23
CA ALA A 82 -20.82 1.16 -16.42
C ALA A 82 -21.53 -0.07 -15.84
N GLN A 83 -21.05 -1.28 -16.15
CA GLN A 83 -21.61 -2.52 -15.60
C GLN A 83 -21.56 -2.58 -14.07
N LEU A 84 -20.44 -2.16 -13.45
CA LEU A 84 -20.32 -2.14 -11.99
C LEU A 84 -21.26 -1.12 -11.35
N TYR A 85 -21.47 0.02 -12.01
CA TYR A 85 -22.39 1.05 -11.54
C TYR A 85 -23.85 0.61 -11.68
N GLU A 86 -24.24 0.04 -12.82
CA GLU A 86 -25.57 -0.56 -13.03
C GLU A 86 -25.88 -1.62 -11.97
N GLN A 87 -24.95 -2.54 -11.71
CA GLN A 87 -25.12 -3.54 -10.66
C GLN A 87 -25.25 -2.92 -9.27
N MET A 88 -24.56 -1.81 -8.99
CA MET A 88 -24.68 -1.09 -7.72
C MET A 88 -26.06 -0.45 -7.57
N LEU A 89 -26.59 0.14 -8.65
CA LEU A 89 -27.94 0.71 -8.67
C LEU A 89 -29.01 -0.37 -8.43
N GLU A 90 -28.93 -1.49 -9.13
CA GLU A 90 -29.84 -2.63 -8.94
C GLU A 90 -29.80 -3.14 -7.49
N SER A 91 -28.62 -3.14 -6.86
CA SER A 91 -28.50 -3.53 -5.46
C SER A 91 -29.05 -2.50 -4.47
N SER A 92 -29.10 -1.22 -4.86
CA SER A 92 -29.65 -0.13 -4.05
C SER A 92 -31.18 -0.10 -4.07
N GLU A 93 -31.81 -0.53 -5.16
CA GLU A 93 -33.28 -0.64 -5.22
C GLU A 93 -33.83 -1.63 -4.19
N ALA A 94 -33.00 -2.58 -3.75
CA ALA A 94 -33.34 -3.51 -2.67
C ALA A 94 -33.26 -2.89 -1.26
N ASP A 95 -32.53 -1.78 -1.09
CA ASP A 95 -32.33 -1.07 0.19
C ASP A 95 -32.29 0.46 -0.02
N PRO A 96 -33.46 1.13 -0.06
CA PRO A 96 -33.58 2.53 -0.46
C PRO A 96 -32.98 3.53 0.54
N ASP A 97 -32.64 3.10 1.75
CA ASP A 97 -32.02 3.95 2.79
C ASP A 97 -30.47 3.89 2.77
N ALA A 98 -29.87 3.02 1.94
CA ALA A 98 -28.44 2.74 2.01
C ALA A 98 -27.54 3.85 1.44
N PHE A 99 -27.88 4.42 0.28
CA PHE A 99 -27.11 5.52 -0.35
C PHE A 99 -27.88 6.21 -1.50
N ILE A 100 -27.44 7.41 -1.90
CA ILE A 100 -27.98 8.12 -3.06
C ILE A 100 -27.01 8.05 -4.24
N ALA A 101 -27.50 7.55 -5.37
CA ALA A 101 -26.78 7.58 -6.65
C ALA A 101 -26.89 8.96 -7.32
N SER A 102 -25.75 9.59 -7.56
CA SER A 102 -25.66 11.04 -7.81
C SER A 102 -25.99 11.50 -9.24
N GLU A 103 -26.57 10.66 -10.10
CA GLU A 103 -26.91 11.09 -11.48
C GLU A 103 -28.22 11.89 -11.57
N VAL A 104 -29.13 11.77 -10.59
CA VAL A 104 -30.51 12.29 -10.74
C VAL A 104 -30.90 13.33 -9.67
N SER A 105 -30.24 13.38 -8.52
CA SER A 105 -30.53 14.39 -7.49
C SER A 105 -29.33 15.27 -7.19
N GLN A 106 -29.50 16.58 -7.38
CA GLN A 106 -28.70 17.63 -6.75
C GLN A 106 -28.97 17.69 -5.23
N ASP A 107 -29.18 16.54 -4.58
CA ASP A 107 -29.49 16.49 -3.16
C ASP A 107 -28.21 16.67 -2.36
N PHE A 108 -27.98 17.93 -2.02
CA PHE A 108 -26.90 18.42 -1.17
C PHE A 108 -26.90 17.83 0.26
N MET A 109 -27.88 16.98 0.60
CA MET A 109 -28.15 16.51 1.96
C MET A 109 -27.80 15.03 2.23
N ALA A 110 -27.41 14.23 1.24
CA ALA A 110 -27.05 12.82 1.47
C ALA A 110 -25.75 12.67 2.28
N ARG A 111 -25.75 11.84 3.33
CA ARG A 111 -24.54 11.48 4.12
C ARG A 111 -23.59 10.56 3.36
N LEU A 112 -24.12 9.70 2.48
CA LEU A 112 -23.33 8.80 1.63
C LEU A 112 -23.75 8.97 0.17
N ARG A 113 -22.78 9.30 -0.70
CA ARG A 113 -22.99 9.50 -2.14
C ARG A 113 -22.15 8.52 -2.93
N ILE A 114 -22.72 7.97 -3.99
CA ILE A 114 -21.96 7.16 -4.96
C ILE A 114 -21.93 7.87 -6.30
N SER A 115 -20.73 7.95 -6.87
CA SER A 115 -20.47 8.59 -8.15
C SER A 115 -19.45 7.80 -8.96
N VAL A 116 -19.42 8.05 -10.27
CA VAL A 116 -18.55 7.36 -11.21
C VAL A 116 -17.65 8.38 -11.90
N MET A 117 -16.38 8.01 -12.09
CA MET A 117 -15.41 8.85 -12.80
C MET A 117 -15.05 8.24 -14.16
N PHE A 118 -15.62 8.80 -15.22
CA PHE A 118 -15.35 8.38 -16.61
C PHE A 118 -14.13 9.07 -17.23
N ASN A 119 -13.84 10.32 -16.81
CA ASN A 119 -12.78 11.13 -17.40
C ASN A 119 -11.38 10.75 -16.88
N ASP A 120 -10.34 11.16 -17.62
CA ASP A 120 -8.95 11.01 -17.20
C ASP A 120 -8.68 11.70 -15.86
N VAL A 121 -7.64 11.22 -15.16
CA VAL A 121 -7.22 11.81 -13.88
C VAL A 121 -6.97 13.30 -14.11
N PRO A 122 -7.65 14.21 -13.38
CA PRO A 122 -7.47 15.63 -13.58
C PRO A 122 -5.99 15.99 -13.38
N ALA A 123 -5.50 16.92 -14.21
CA ALA A 123 -4.15 17.43 -14.04
C ALA A 123 -4.03 18.01 -12.62
N THR A 124 -2.96 17.63 -11.92
CA THR A 124 -2.75 18.05 -10.54
C THR A 124 -2.41 19.54 -10.53
N ASN A 125 -3.39 20.39 -10.19
CA ASN A 125 -3.14 21.79 -9.93
C ASN A 125 -2.61 21.93 -8.49
N PRO A 126 -1.36 22.38 -8.28
CA PRO A 126 -0.79 22.47 -6.92
C PRO A 126 -1.52 23.48 -6.01
N ARG A 127 -2.44 24.28 -6.56
CA ARG A 127 -3.30 25.22 -5.80
C ARG A 127 -4.65 24.63 -5.37
N GLU A 128 -5.14 23.60 -6.06
CA GLU A 128 -6.48 23.02 -5.81
C GLU A 128 -6.45 21.77 -4.92
N GLY A 129 -5.26 21.34 -4.47
CA GLY A 129 -5.12 20.14 -3.66
C GLY A 129 -5.29 18.86 -4.49
N LYS A 130 -5.44 17.72 -3.79
CA LYS A 130 -5.72 16.44 -4.43
C LYS A 130 -7.20 16.32 -4.76
N PHE A 131 -7.52 15.50 -5.76
CA PHE A 131 -8.90 15.29 -6.18
C PHE A 131 -9.73 14.53 -5.13
N ALA A 132 -9.10 13.56 -4.48
CA ALA A 132 -9.71 12.77 -3.43
C ALA A 132 -8.82 12.68 -2.20
N ASP A 133 -9.44 12.48 -1.04
CA ASP A 133 -8.73 12.25 0.23
C ASP A 133 -8.06 10.89 0.23
N LEU A 134 -8.82 9.86 -0.15
CA LEU A 134 -8.41 8.47 -0.05
C LEU A 134 -8.60 7.77 -1.39
N VAL A 135 -7.58 7.03 -1.83
CA VAL A 135 -7.67 6.12 -2.98
C VAL A 135 -7.40 4.72 -2.50
N PHE A 136 -8.36 3.82 -2.70
CA PHE A 136 -8.25 2.41 -2.31
C PHE A 136 -8.04 1.53 -3.55
N LEU A 137 -6.99 0.71 -3.51
CA LEU A 137 -6.65 -0.28 -4.53
C LEU A 137 -6.64 -1.66 -3.89
N GLN A 138 -7.45 -2.58 -4.42
CA GLN A 138 -7.41 -3.99 -4.06
C GLN A 138 -6.83 -4.81 -5.21
N ASP A 139 -5.67 -5.44 -4.99
CA ASP A 139 -4.92 -6.28 -5.94
C ASP A 139 -4.67 -5.61 -7.31
N ALA A 140 -4.77 -4.28 -7.41
CA ALA A 140 -4.69 -3.60 -8.71
C ALA A 140 -3.30 -3.70 -9.35
N ILE A 141 -2.26 -3.68 -8.52
CA ILE A 141 -0.87 -3.79 -8.96
C ILE A 141 -0.54 -5.26 -9.18
N SER A 142 -0.91 -6.14 -8.27
CA SER A 142 -0.55 -7.56 -8.36
C SER A 142 -1.26 -8.33 -9.47
N ARG A 143 -2.39 -7.82 -9.97
CA ARG A 143 -3.05 -8.31 -11.21
C ARG A 143 -2.21 -8.11 -12.45
N GLN A 144 -1.31 -7.13 -12.46
CA GLN A 144 -0.42 -6.86 -13.60
C GLN A 144 0.85 -7.72 -13.55
N ALA A 145 0.99 -8.57 -12.53
CA ALA A 145 2.12 -9.46 -12.40
C ALA A 145 2.18 -10.47 -13.54
N LYS A 146 3.39 -10.69 -14.06
CA LYS A 146 3.67 -11.68 -15.09
C LYS A 146 4.22 -12.94 -14.45
N VAL A 147 3.91 -14.09 -15.05
CA VAL A 147 4.58 -15.34 -14.71
C VAL A 147 5.92 -15.35 -15.43
N VAL A 148 7.00 -15.44 -14.67
CA VAL A 148 8.38 -15.47 -15.14
C VAL A 148 9.09 -16.68 -14.55
N TRP A 149 10.06 -17.22 -15.28
CA TRP A 149 10.93 -18.26 -14.75
C TRP A 149 12.18 -17.60 -14.18
N GLN A 150 12.52 -17.98 -12.96
CA GLN A 150 13.67 -17.44 -12.24
C GLN A 150 14.70 -18.55 -12.01
N SER A 151 15.91 -18.32 -12.47
CA SER A 151 17.03 -19.21 -12.17
C SER A 151 17.42 -19.07 -10.70
N SER A 152 17.52 -20.21 -10.04
CA SER A 152 18.04 -20.37 -8.69
C SER A 152 19.29 -21.24 -8.76
N PRO A 153 20.34 -20.95 -7.98
CA PRO A 153 21.50 -21.85 -7.90
C PRO A 153 21.05 -23.23 -7.42
N PHE A 154 21.72 -24.26 -7.94
CA PHE A 154 21.58 -25.62 -7.46
C PHE A 154 22.01 -25.70 -6.00
N ASP A 155 21.12 -26.17 -5.12
CA ASP A 155 21.43 -26.43 -3.71
C ASP A 155 21.66 -27.94 -3.53
N SER A 156 22.90 -28.33 -3.27
CA SER A 156 23.32 -29.73 -3.11
C SER A 156 22.73 -30.40 -1.87
N GLU A 157 22.26 -29.62 -0.88
CA GLU A 157 21.59 -30.15 0.31
C GLU A 157 20.09 -30.29 0.08
N THR A 158 19.71 -31.14 -0.87
CA THR A 158 18.31 -31.36 -1.25
C THR A 158 17.61 -32.22 -0.20
N SER A 159 16.47 -31.78 0.34
CA SER A 159 15.71 -32.57 1.31
C SER A 159 15.08 -33.79 0.64
N GLU A 160 15.16 -34.95 1.29
CA GLU A 160 14.43 -36.14 0.86
C GLU A 160 12.91 -35.88 0.86
N ILE A 161 12.19 -36.50 -0.07
CA ILE A 161 10.74 -36.26 -0.24
C ILE A 161 9.92 -36.51 1.04
N LEU A 162 10.33 -37.49 1.86
CA LEU A 162 9.64 -37.85 3.11
C LEU A 162 9.83 -36.81 4.23
N THR A 163 10.91 -36.03 4.18
CA THR A 163 11.22 -35.00 5.18
C THR A 163 10.92 -33.58 4.68
N HIS A 164 10.60 -33.45 3.39
CA HIS A 164 10.34 -32.18 2.76
C HIS A 164 9.02 -31.57 3.23
N SER A 165 9.09 -30.39 3.83
CA SER A 165 7.92 -29.60 4.23
C SER A 165 7.92 -28.27 3.47
N PRO A 166 7.09 -28.13 2.41
CA PRO A 166 7.01 -26.92 1.60
C PRO A 166 6.69 -25.65 2.40
N ALA A 167 5.89 -25.78 3.47
CA ALA A 167 5.44 -24.64 4.29
C ALA A 167 6.56 -23.99 5.11
N ARG A 168 7.71 -24.66 5.29
CA ARG A 168 8.87 -24.10 6.00
C ARG A 168 9.63 -23.05 5.18
N TRP A 169 9.41 -23.02 3.87
CA TRP A 169 10.14 -22.18 2.95
C TRP A 169 9.32 -20.95 2.56
N ALA A 170 9.91 -19.77 2.73
CA ALA A 170 9.30 -18.53 2.28
C ALA A 170 9.28 -18.50 0.74
N ARG A 171 8.08 -18.44 0.15
CA ARG A 171 7.92 -18.29 -1.31
C ARG A 171 8.27 -16.90 -1.81
N LYS A 172 8.32 -15.91 -0.91
CA LYS A 172 8.70 -14.56 -1.27
C LYS A 172 10.21 -14.47 -1.38
N ARG A 173 10.71 -14.02 -2.55
CA ARG A 173 12.14 -13.82 -2.76
C ARG A 173 12.59 -12.56 -2.01
N PRO A 174 13.70 -12.61 -1.25
CA PRO A 174 14.30 -11.40 -0.70
C PRO A 174 14.80 -10.52 -1.86
N SER A 175 14.25 -9.31 -1.98
CA SER A 175 14.71 -8.34 -2.97
C SER A 175 15.86 -7.49 -2.43
N ALA A 176 16.80 -7.12 -3.31
CA ALA A 176 17.87 -6.17 -2.98
C ALA A 176 17.32 -4.75 -2.75
N LYS A 177 18.12 -3.86 -2.13
CA LYS A 177 17.65 -2.50 -1.76
C LYS A 177 17.13 -1.70 -2.96
N ASP A 178 17.78 -1.79 -4.11
CA ASP A 178 17.46 -1.01 -5.31
C ASP A 178 16.60 -1.79 -6.32
N GLU A 179 16.06 -2.94 -5.92
CA GLU A 179 15.31 -3.80 -6.83
C GLU A 179 13.88 -3.27 -7.04
N LEU A 180 13.56 -2.94 -8.29
CA LEU A 180 12.23 -2.50 -8.71
C LEU A 180 11.24 -3.66 -8.92
N LYS A 181 11.68 -4.89 -8.65
CA LYS A 181 10.93 -6.12 -8.86
C LYS A 181 10.56 -6.74 -7.52
N SER A 182 9.32 -7.19 -7.42
CA SER A 182 8.86 -8.06 -6.31
C SER A 182 8.45 -9.39 -6.93
N THR A 183 8.98 -10.46 -6.34
CA THR A 183 8.90 -11.81 -6.89
C THR A 183 8.44 -12.77 -5.82
N VAL A 184 7.38 -13.53 -6.13
CA VAL A 184 6.89 -14.63 -5.30
C VAL A 184 6.90 -15.91 -6.13
N TYR A 185 7.61 -16.93 -5.65
CA TYR A 185 7.63 -18.24 -6.26
C TYR A 185 6.23 -18.88 -6.20
N LEU A 186 5.80 -19.45 -7.33
CA LEU A 186 4.53 -20.19 -7.41
C LEU A 186 4.65 -21.57 -6.77
N THR A 187 5.88 -22.07 -6.64
CA THR A 187 6.22 -23.33 -5.98
C THR A 187 7.12 -23.08 -4.77
N CYS A 188 7.32 -24.13 -3.95
CA CYS A 188 8.32 -24.07 -2.89
C CYS A 188 9.71 -23.83 -3.51
N PRO A 189 10.50 -22.85 -3.04
CA PRO A 189 11.80 -22.57 -3.64
C PRO A 189 12.81 -23.70 -3.43
N LYS A 190 12.69 -24.47 -2.34
CA LYS A 190 13.49 -25.68 -2.14
C LYS A 190 12.64 -26.90 -2.50
N GLN A 191 13.05 -27.64 -3.52
CA GLN A 191 12.34 -28.83 -4.01
C GLN A 191 13.16 -30.10 -3.74
N PRO A 192 12.53 -31.27 -3.53
CA PRO A 192 13.23 -32.55 -3.60
C PRO A 192 13.70 -32.82 -5.05
N PRO A 193 14.67 -33.73 -5.28
CA PRO A 193 15.22 -33.97 -6.62
C PRO A 193 14.17 -34.30 -7.68
N VAL A 194 13.16 -35.10 -7.32
CA VAL A 194 12.04 -35.45 -8.22
C VAL A 194 11.17 -34.24 -8.54
N GLY A 195 10.86 -33.42 -7.53
CA GLY A 195 10.06 -32.20 -7.72
C GLY A 195 10.79 -31.19 -8.59
N GLN A 196 12.12 -31.10 -8.42
CA GLN A 196 12.96 -30.22 -9.20
C GLN A 196 13.08 -30.68 -10.66
N ALA A 197 13.31 -31.97 -10.90
CA ALA A 197 13.33 -32.53 -12.25
C ALA A 197 12.00 -32.32 -12.99
N TYR A 198 10.87 -32.42 -12.27
CA TYR A 198 9.56 -32.08 -12.82
C TYR A 198 9.45 -30.61 -13.21
N LEU A 199 9.89 -29.68 -12.36
CA LEU A 199 9.85 -28.24 -12.68
C LEU A 199 10.78 -27.87 -13.84
N ASP A 200 11.97 -28.46 -13.89
CA ASP A 200 12.92 -28.26 -14.98
C ASP A 200 12.35 -28.80 -16.31
N MET A 201 11.68 -29.96 -16.29
CA MET A 201 10.97 -30.47 -17.47
C MET A 201 9.86 -29.51 -17.92
N VAL A 202 9.04 -29.00 -16.99
CA VAL A 202 7.99 -28.03 -17.31
C VAL A 202 8.59 -26.74 -17.89
N TYR A 203 9.70 -26.27 -17.35
CA TYR A 203 10.45 -25.14 -17.90
C TYR A 203 10.88 -25.42 -19.34
N SER A 204 11.54 -26.55 -19.61
CA SER A 204 12.01 -26.92 -20.95
C SER A 204 10.87 -26.98 -21.97
N ILE A 205 9.69 -27.47 -21.57
CA ILE A 205 8.52 -27.53 -22.45
C ILE A 205 7.92 -26.15 -22.72
N VAL A 206 7.82 -25.30 -21.69
CA VAL A 206 7.14 -23.99 -21.80
C VAL A 206 8.03 -22.95 -22.48
N VAL A 207 9.33 -22.97 -22.18
CA VAL A 207 10.31 -21.99 -22.70
C VAL A 207 10.99 -22.49 -23.97
N GLY A 208 11.09 -23.80 -24.17
CA GLY A 208 11.77 -24.41 -25.32
C GLY A 208 13.29 -24.46 -25.17
N GLU A 209 13.81 -24.21 -23.97
CA GLU A 209 15.25 -24.22 -23.64
C GLU A 209 15.46 -24.98 -22.32
N ASP A 210 16.59 -25.67 -22.19
CA ASP A 210 16.95 -26.32 -20.93
C ASP A 210 17.53 -25.32 -19.92
N CYS A 211 17.35 -25.62 -18.62
CA CYS A 211 17.97 -24.81 -17.58
C CYS A 211 19.51 -24.85 -17.70
N PRO A 212 20.20 -23.73 -17.42
CA PRO A 212 21.65 -23.69 -17.40
C PRO A 212 22.24 -24.75 -16.46
N PRO A 213 23.42 -25.33 -16.79
CA PRO A 213 24.06 -26.32 -15.93
C PRO A 213 24.34 -25.74 -14.55
N GLY A 214 23.95 -26.47 -13.49
CA GLY A 214 24.09 -26.04 -12.10
C GLY A 214 23.05 -25.02 -11.64
N GLN A 215 21.96 -24.83 -12.40
CA GLN A 215 20.84 -23.97 -12.02
C GLN A 215 19.50 -24.69 -12.21
N HIS A 216 18.52 -24.20 -11.47
CA HIS A 216 17.14 -24.67 -11.51
C HIS A 216 16.21 -23.52 -11.83
N CYS A 217 15.20 -23.76 -12.65
CA CYS A 217 14.27 -22.72 -13.07
C CYS A 217 12.96 -22.88 -12.32
N LEU A 218 12.63 -21.88 -11.50
CA LEU A 218 11.40 -21.89 -10.70
C LEU A 218 10.38 -20.92 -11.28
N PRO A 219 9.10 -21.33 -11.41
CA PRO A 219 8.06 -20.44 -11.86
C PRO A 219 7.75 -19.45 -10.74
N ALA A 220 7.73 -18.17 -11.09
CA ALA A 220 7.48 -17.09 -10.15
C ALA A 220 6.50 -16.09 -10.75
N ARG A 221 5.72 -15.45 -9.88
CA ARG A 221 4.91 -14.29 -10.23
C ARG A 221 5.68 -13.04 -9.84
N GLN A 222 5.87 -12.15 -10.81
CA GLN A 222 6.70 -10.96 -10.65
C GLN A 222 5.96 -9.71 -11.11
N ILE A 223 6.03 -8.67 -10.28
CA ILE A 223 5.70 -7.28 -10.68
C ILE A 223 6.99 -6.51 -10.92
N SER A 224 6.96 -5.56 -11.84
CA SER A 224 8.06 -4.64 -12.10
C SER A 224 7.53 -3.23 -12.32
N PHE A 225 8.09 -2.26 -11.59
CA PHE A 225 7.80 -0.84 -11.81
C PHE A 225 8.44 -0.29 -13.11
N GLN A 226 9.16 -1.12 -13.86
CA GLN A 226 9.57 -0.81 -15.24
C GLN A 226 8.44 -1.05 -16.24
N ASP A 227 7.42 -1.85 -15.88
CA ASP A 227 6.23 -2.00 -16.71
C ASP A 227 5.41 -0.71 -16.68
N GLU A 228 5.12 -0.17 -17.87
CA GLU A 228 4.36 1.05 -18.05
C GLU A 228 2.96 0.94 -17.42
N THR A 229 2.34 -0.24 -17.45
CA THR A 229 1.01 -0.45 -16.88
C THR A 229 0.99 -0.33 -15.35
N THR A 230 2.05 -0.79 -14.68
CA THR A 230 2.23 -0.69 -13.23
C THR A 230 2.59 0.71 -12.81
N LYS A 231 3.52 1.32 -13.53
CA LYS A 231 3.91 2.71 -13.27
C LYS A 231 2.73 3.67 -13.46
N THR A 232 1.97 3.53 -14.54
CA THR A 232 0.79 4.37 -14.79
C THR A 232 -0.30 4.18 -13.73
N THR A 233 -0.61 2.94 -13.32
CA THR A 233 -1.58 2.69 -12.24
C THR A 233 -1.12 3.35 -10.93
N PHE A 234 0.17 3.22 -10.62
CA PHE A 234 0.78 3.82 -9.45
C PHE A 234 0.71 5.35 -9.48
N ASP A 235 1.14 5.96 -10.58
CA ASP A 235 1.17 7.42 -10.77
C ASP A 235 -0.23 8.02 -10.82
N GLU A 236 -1.20 7.34 -11.44
CA GLU A 236 -2.60 7.77 -11.42
C GLU A 236 -3.19 7.75 -10.01
N SER A 237 -2.95 6.68 -9.25
CA SER A 237 -3.49 6.58 -7.88
C SER A 237 -2.95 7.67 -6.96
N HIS A 238 -1.65 7.99 -7.03
CA HIS A 238 -1.04 9.07 -6.25
C HIS A 238 -1.41 10.45 -6.77
N ARG A 239 -1.75 10.61 -8.05
CA ARG A 239 -2.31 11.87 -8.57
C ARG A 239 -3.74 12.13 -8.07
N LEU A 240 -4.54 11.08 -7.94
CA LEU A 240 -5.92 11.16 -7.47
C LEU A 240 -6.02 11.46 -5.97
N GLY A 241 -5.26 10.72 -5.16
CA GLY A 241 -5.44 10.70 -3.70
C GLY A 241 -4.37 11.44 -2.93
N GLU A 242 -4.75 12.03 -1.80
CA GLU A 242 -3.79 12.45 -0.76
C GLU A 242 -3.18 11.21 -0.08
N TRP A 243 -4.00 10.24 0.28
CA TRP A 243 -3.60 8.94 0.83
C TRP A 243 -3.99 7.83 -0.13
N VAL A 244 -3.01 7.00 -0.48
CA VAL A 244 -3.20 5.83 -1.35
C VAL A 244 -3.05 4.57 -0.52
N ILE A 245 -4.13 3.80 -0.44
CA ILE A 245 -4.20 2.54 0.27
C ILE A 245 -4.10 1.41 -0.76
N ASN A 246 -3.04 0.61 -0.66
CA ASN A 246 -2.86 -0.60 -1.44
C ASN A 246 -3.06 -1.82 -0.54
N TYR A 247 -4.08 -2.62 -0.85
CA TYR A 247 -4.31 -3.93 -0.27
C TYR A 247 -3.97 -5.00 -1.31
N ASP A 248 -2.74 -5.50 -1.26
CA ASP A 248 -2.10 -6.19 -2.36
C ASP A 248 -1.08 -7.22 -1.85
N ASP A 249 -0.97 -8.38 -2.50
CA ASP A 249 -0.10 -9.49 -2.06
C ASP A 249 1.37 -9.33 -2.49
N LEU A 250 1.65 -8.64 -3.60
CA LEU A 250 2.99 -8.52 -4.16
C LEU A 250 3.67 -7.19 -3.85
N LEU A 251 2.91 -6.12 -3.64
CA LEU A 251 3.47 -4.80 -3.38
C LEU A 251 4.17 -4.75 -2.01
N GLU A 252 5.38 -4.20 -1.96
CA GLU A 252 6.15 -4.02 -0.74
C GLU A 252 6.45 -2.56 -0.41
N ARG A 253 6.72 -2.30 0.88
CA ARG A 253 7.19 -0.99 1.37
C ARG A 253 8.40 -0.49 0.58
N ARG A 254 9.35 -1.37 0.26
CA ARG A 254 10.60 -0.99 -0.43
C ARG A 254 10.35 -0.44 -1.83
N GLN A 255 9.43 -1.07 -2.57
CA GLN A 255 9.10 -0.64 -3.92
C GLN A 255 8.50 0.77 -3.92
N LEU A 256 7.63 1.08 -2.96
CA LEU A 256 7.06 2.42 -2.77
C LEU A 256 8.13 3.46 -2.45
N VAL A 257 9.07 3.12 -1.56
CA VAL A 257 10.20 4.01 -1.20
C VAL A 257 11.11 4.24 -2.41
N ASN A 258 11.35 3.22 -3.24
CA ASN A 258 12.15 3.34 -4.46
C ASN A 258 11.46 4.20 -5.53
N GLN A 259 10.12 4.33 -5.50
CA GLN A 259 9.39 5.31 -6.31
C GLN A 259 9.39 6.73 -5.70
N GLY A 260 10.07 6.96 -4.57
CA GLY A 260 10.14 8.26 -3.91
C GLY A 260 8.87 8.63 -3.12
N VAL A 261 7.97 7.67 -2.88
CA VAL A 261 6.73 7.90 -2.13
C VAL A 261 6.91 7.55 -0.66
N LYS A 262 6.28 8.34 0.22
CA LYS A 262 6.37 8.13 1.68
C LYS A 262 5.36 7.07 2.10
N VAL A 263 5.85 6.05 2.81
CA VAL A 263 5.00 5.01 3.37
C VAL A 263 4.60 5.39 4.78
N ILE A 264 3.31 5.66 4.97
CA ILE A 264 2.68 6.06 6.23
C ILE A 264 2.57 4.85 7.14
N ARG A 265 2.02 3.77 6.59
CA ARG A 265 1.73 2.55 7.31
C ARG A 265 2.03 1.33 6.44
N TYR A 266 2.67 0.35 7.05
CA TYR A 266 2.90 -0.96 6.46
C TYR A 266 2.51 -2.02 7.46
N GLN A 267 1.54 -2.86 7.11
CA GLN A 267 1.14 -4.01 7.91
C GLN A 267 1.21 -5.26 7.05
N GLN A 268 2.11 -6.16 7.45
CA GLN A 268 2.20 -7.51 6.91
C GLN A 268 1.70 -8.45 8.00
N ASN A 269 0.54 -9.05 7.78
CA ASN A 269 0.00 -10.03 8.71
C ASN A 269 0.63 -11.40 8.40
N ARG A 270 0.94 -12.18 9.44
CA ARG A 270 1.55 -13.52 9.25
C ARG A 270 0.55 -14.54 8.71
N THR A 271 -0.75 -14.27 8.91
CA THR A 271 -1.88 -15.14 8.54
C THR A 271 -2.56 -14.72 7.26
N ASP A 272 -2.41 -13.46 6.86
CA ASP A 272 -3.01 -12.89 5.66
C ASP A 272 -1.91 -12.69 4.63
N GLU A 273 -2.10 -13.28 3.46
CA GLU A 273 -1.12 -13.23 2.36
C GLU A 273 -0.98 -11.81 1.79
N ARG A 274 -1.89 -10.89 2.13
CA ARG A 274 -1.96 -9.54 1.59
C ARG A 274 -1.22 -8.55 2.48
N ASN A 275 -0.45 -7.69 1.83
CA ASN A 275 0.15 -6.53 2.47
C ASN A 275 -0.87 -5.39 2.46
N PHE A 276 -0.97 -4.69 3.59
CA PHE A 276 -1.74 -3.46 3.68
C PHE A 276 -0.77 -2.28 3.79
N LEU A 277 -0.74 -1.46 2.74
CA LEU A 277 0.17 -0.33 2.59
C LEU A 277 -0.62 0.97 2.46
N VAL A 278 -0.25 1.98 3.23
CA VAL A 278 -0.79 3.34 3.10
C VAL A 278 0.38 4.25 2.75
N SER A 279 0.28 4.95 1.63
CA SER A 279 1.31 5.83 1.10
C SER A 279 0.77 7.20 0.74
N SER A 280 1.64 8.21 0.70
CA SER A 280 1.29 9.57 0.29
C SER A 280 2.48 10.25 -0.37
N ASP A 281 2.21 11.08 -1.36
CA ASP A 281 3.19 11.93 -2.03
C ASP A 281 3.21 13.37 -1.46
N ALA A 282 2.37 13.66 -0.45
CA ALA A 282 2.20 14.99 0.14
C ALA A 282 3.52 15.67 0.54
N SER A 283 3.67 16.95 0.21
CA SER A 283 4.91 17.69 0.46
C SER A 283 5.18 17.85 1.97
N LEU A 284 6.45 17.70 2.37
CA LEU A 284 6.87 17.87 3.77
C LEU A 284 7.46 19.26 4.03
N ASN A 285 7.23 20.23 3.14
CA ASN A 285 7.88 21.55 3.21
C ASN A 285 7.52 22.28 4.51
N VAL A 286 6.25 22.23 4.90
CA VAL A 286 5.77 22.81 6.17
C VAL A 286 6.46 22.14 7.35
N LEU A 287 6.56 20.81 7.35
CA LEU A 287 7.25 20.07 8.41
C LEU A 287 8.72 20.47 8.51
N LYS A 288 9.43 20.57 7.39
CA LYS A 288 10.85 20.98 7.35
C LYS A 288 11.04 22.34 8.02
N VAL A 289 10.20 23.32 7.68
CA VAL A 289 10.23 24.66 8.28
C VAL A 289 9.96 24.60 9.78
N LEU A 290 8.99 23.80 10.21
CA LEU A 290 8.64 23.67 11.63
C LEU A 290 9.77 23.01 12.44
N VAL A 291 10.33 21.89 11.97
CA VAL A 291 11.45 21.22 12.64
C VAL A 291 12.67 22.13 12.67
N ARG A 292 12.96 22.85 11.59
CA ARG A 292 14.05 23.84 11.53
C ARG A 292 13.87 24.92 12.60
N LYS A 293 12.69 25.54 12.69
CA LYS A 293 12.39 26.56 13.72
C LYS A 293 12.56 26.00 15.15
N ARG A 294 12.20 24.74 15.38
CA ARG A 294 12.37 24.08 16.69
C ARG A 294 13.84 23.83 17.01
N LEU A 295 14.64 23.40 16.04
CA LEU A 295 16.09 23.22 16.20
C LEU A 295 16.81 24.55 16.45
N GLU A 296 16.44 25.60 15.73
CA GLU A 296 16.96 26.96 15.95
C GLU A 296 16.62 27.46 17.36
N ALA A 297 15.42 27.18 17.86
CA ALA A 297 15.00 27.54 19.22
C ALA A 297 15.81 26.85 20.33
N LEU A 298 16.49 25.72 20.05
CA LEU A 298 17.39 25.06 21.00
C LEU A 298 18.75 25.78 21.12
N ASN A 299 19.02 26.77 20.26
CA ASN A 299 20.22 27.60 20.27
C ASN A 299 21.54 26.78 20.29
N LEU A 300 21.61 25.75 19.44
CA LEU A 300 22.71 24.77 19.40
C LEU A 300 24.03 25.32 18.81
N ALA A 301 24.10 26.62 18.48
CA ALA A 301 25.25 27.26 17.81
C ALA A 301 25.76 26.51 16.56
N LEU A 302 24.85 25.90 15.80
CA LEU A 302 25.14 25.19 14.56
C LEU A 302 25.01 26.13 13.36
N GLU A 303 25.86 25.94 12.35
CA GLU A 303 25.71 26.59 11.04
C GLU A 303 24.40 26.17 10.36
N SER A 304 23.79 27.08 9.60
CA SER A 304 22.51 26.82 8.91
C SER A 304 22.52 25.54 8.06
N ASP A 305 23.59 25.29 7.29
CA ASP A 305 23.70 24.08 6.44
C ASP A 305 23.65 22.78 7.26
N ARG A 306 24.22 22.80 8.47
CA ARG A 306 24.15 21.63 9.37
C ARG A 306 22.77 21.44 9.95
N ILE A 307 22.05 22.53 10.25
CA ILE A 307 20.67 22.46 10.71
C ILE A 307 19.79 21.85 9.62
N ASP A 308 19.94 22.30 8.37
CA ASP A 308 19.14 21.79 7.25
C ASP A 308 19.41 20.29 7.02
N LYS A 309 20.67 19.84 7.07
CA LYS A 309 21.03 18.41 7.05
C LYS A 309 20.44 17.62 8.22
N LEU A 310 20.41 18.21 9.42
CA LEU A 310 19.83 17.58 10.60
C LEU A 310 18.30 17.43 10.47
N VAL A 311 17.62 18.45 9.91
CA VAL A 311 16.17 18.40 9.63
C VAL A 311 15.85 17.23 8.70
N GLU A 312 16.55 17.12 7.57
CA GLU A 312 16.33 16.01 6.62
C GLU A 312 16.57 14.65 7.28
N ARG A 313 17.64 14.54 8.09
CA ARG A 313 17.96 13.30 8.80
C ARG A 313 16.87 12.93 9.82
N LEU A 314 16.38 13.89 10.61
CA LEU A 314 15.31 13.66 11.59
C LEU A 314 14.02 13.18 10.91
N ILE A 315 13.63 13.81 9.80
CA ILE A 315 12.44 13.42 9.04
C ILE A 315 12.61 12.01 8.44
N ASN A 316 13.77 11.70 7.89
CA ASN A 316 14.07 10.37 7.35
C ASN A 316 14.09 9.29 8.43
N ASP A 317 14.72 9.56 9.58
CA ASP A 317 14.76 8.63 10.71
C ASP A 317 13.36 8.42 11.31
N ALA A 318 12.54 9.47 11.36
CA ALA A 318 11.14 9.39 11.77
C ALA A 318 10.32 8.53 10.80
N ASN A 319 10.47 8.73 9.48
CA ASN A 319 9.81 7.92 8.46
C ASN A 319 10.16 6.43 8.58
N VAL A 320 11.39 6.09 8.98
CA VAL A 320 11.79 4.69 9.23
C VAL A 320 11.02 4.10 10.41
N VAL A 321 10.80 4.88 11.48
CA VAL A 321 10.08 4.46 12.68
C VAL A 321 8.57 4.39 12.43
N SER A 322 7.96 5.50 11.99
CA SER A 322 6.53 5.60 11.74
C SER A 322 6.24 6.75 10.77
N GLY A 323 5.75 6.43 9.58
CA GLY A 323 5.33 7.43 8.61
C GLY A 323 4.07 8.19 9.06
N ASP A 324 3.24 7.58 9.90
CA ASP A 324 2.09 8.24 10.53
C ASP A 324 2.51 9.49 11.32
N ILE A 325 3.53 9.37 12.18
CA ILE A 325 4.04 10.51 12.98
C ILE A 325 4.49 11.64 12.06
N VAL A 326 5.14 11.32 10.94
CA VAL A 326 5.63 12.29 9.96
C VAL A 326 4.48 13.04 9.30
N LEU A 327 3.42 12.33 8.90
CA LEU A 327 2.24 12.98 8.33
C LEU A 327 1.47 13.82 9.35
N ARG A 328 1.27 13.30 10.58
CA ARG A 328 0.65 14.06 11.67
C ARG A 328 1.39 15.37 11.91
N ALA A 329 2.71 15.31 11.97
CA ALA A 329 3.56 16.49 12.14
C ALA A 329 3.53 17.45 10.94
N ALA A 330 3.38 16.92 9.71
CA ALA A 330 3.30 17.73 8.50
C ALA A 330 1.99 18.50 8.38
N LYS A 331 0.86 17.91 8.79
CA LYS A 331 -0.47 18.56 8.78
C LYS A 331 -0.71 19.40 10.03
N CYS A 332 -0.28 18.90 11.18
CA CYS A 332 -0.49 19.53 12.49
C CYS A 332 0.87 19.80 13.17
N GLY A 333 1.35 21.04 13.08
CA GLY A 333 2.68 21.42 13.57
C GLY A 333 2.95 21.20 15.06
N ARG A 334 1.91 20.92 15.87
CA ARG A 334 2.04 20.50 17.27
C ARG A 334 2.84 19.20 17.42
N PHE A 335 2.76 18.28 16.45
CA PHE A 335 3.42 16.97 16.52
C PHE A 335 4.89 16.99 16.05
N ALA A 336 5.42 18.14 15.60
CA ALA A 336 6.84 18.25 15.24
C ALA A 336 7.77 17.94 16.42
N SER A 337 7.38 18.32 17.64
CA SER A 337 8.14 17.99 18.85
C SER A 337 8.07 16.50 19.22
N GLU A 338 6.92 15.85 18.99
CA GLU A 338 6.77 14.40 19.16
C GLU A 338 7.72 13.66 18.21
N LEU A 339 7.77 14.08 16.94
CA LEU A 339 8.68 13.53 15.94
C LEU A 339 10.14 13.62 16.39
N MET A 340 10.59 14.80 16.82
CA MET A 340 11.95 14.98 17.34
C MET A 340 12.23 14.08 18.54
N GLY A 341 11.30 14.00 19.49
CA GLY A 341 11.42 13.17 20.70
C GLY A 341 11.54 11.68 20.37
N VAL A 342 10.74 11.15 19.46
CA VAL A 342 10.78 9.74 19.05
C VAL A 342 12.11 9.40 18.37
N VAL A 343 12.62 10.26 17.49
CA VAL A 343 13.89 10.02 16.80
C VAL A 343 15.06 10.08 17.78
N LEU A 344 15.10 11.07 18.67
CA LEU A 344 16.15 11.19 19.68
C LEU A 344 16.11 10.03 20.68
N GLY A 345 14.91 9.59 21.10
CA GLY A 345 14.74 8.42 21.97
C GLY A 345 15.25 7.12 21.34
N LYS A 346 15.02 6.94 20.02
CA LYS A 346 15.61 5.82 19.27
C LYS A 346 17.13 5.91 19.20
N ALA A 347 17.68 7.10 18.96
CA ALA A 347 19.14 7.30 18.92
C ALA A 347 19.79 6.97 20.27
N GLN A 348 19.22 7.45 21.38
CA GLN A 348 19.70 7.13 22.73
C GLN A 348 19.58 5.64 23.04
N SER A 349 18.46 5.01 22.69
CA SER A 349 18.28 3.57 22.87
C SER A 349 19.37 2.80 22.13
N ARG A 350 19.63 3.16 20.87
CA ARG A 350 20.69 2.52 20.08
C ARG A 350 22.07 2.69 20.70
N GLU A 351 22.42 3.90 21.14
CA GLU A 351 23.71 4.18 21.78
C GLU A 351 23.90 3.39 23.10
N THR A 352 22.83 3.28 23.91
CA THR A 352 22.88 2.50 25.15
C THR A 352 23.02 0.99 24.90
N TRP A 353 22.39 0.47 23.85
CA TRP A 353 22.56 -0.92 23.41
C TRP A 353 23.99 -1.19 22.92
N GLU A 354 24.56 -0.29 22.11
CA GLU A 354 25.94 -0.41 21.60
C GLU A 354 26.99 -0.34 22.73
N ARG A 355 26.77 0.49 23.76
CA ARG A 355 27.64 0.52 24.96
C ARG A 355 27.55 -0.78 25.77
N ARG A 356 26.36 -1.38 25.90
CA ARG A 356 26.17 -2.65 26.62
C ARG A 356 26.80 -3.85 25.92
N THR A 357 26.78 -3.89 24.59
CA THR A 357 27.42 -4.98 23.84
C THR A 357 28.95 -4.88 23.85
N GLN A 358 29.52 -3.67 23.91
CA GLN A 358 30.96 -3.48 24.07
C GLN A 358 31.47 -3.86 25.48
N SER A 359 30.67 -3.68 26.53
CA SER A 359 31.05 -4.10 27.90
C SER A 359 30.97 -5.62 28.14
N VAL A 360 30.24 -6.37 27.30
CA VAL A 360 30.13 -7.85 27.40
C VAL A 360 31.19 -8.56 26.57
N GLY A 361 31.80 -7.90 25.57
CA GLY A 361 32.87 -8.46 24.74
C GLY A 361 34.29 -8.32 25.31
N THR A 362 34.44 -7.73 26.51
CA THR A 362 35.74 -7.48 27.16
C THR A 362 35.92 -8.22 28.49
N SER A 363 35.02 -9.16 28.82
CA SER A 363 35.10 -10.02 30.00
C SER A 363 35.39 -11.46 29.64
#